data_AF-A0A212LQH7-F1
#
_entry.id   AF-A0A212LQH7-F1
#
_cell.length_a   1.000
_cell.length_b   1.000
_cell.length_c   1.000
_cell.angle_alpha   90.00
_cell.angle_beta   90.00
_cell.angle_gamma   90.00
#
_symmetry.space_group_name_H-M   'P 1'
#
loop_
_entity.id
_entity.type
_entity.pdbx_description
1 polymer ?
#
loop_
_entity_poly.entity_id
_entity_poly.type
_entity_poly.pdbx_seq_one_letter_code
_entity_poly.pdbx_strand_id
1 'polypeptide(L)'
;MLRDYSPQEKRSGFWKSIAILFLLSVVGSLALKLHRGDEVGHFRGAQGRWVGELLGEAGIPFFAGLLVFGIVRLMRWADAPKAGLISGIITTLIFCGLLYRADMLFP
;
A
#
# COMPACT_ATOMS: atom_id res chain seq x y z
N MET A 1 9.24 14.66 26.60
CA MET A 1 8.39 13.63 27.23
C MET A 1 8.05 12.57 26.20
N LEU A 2 8.72 11.42 26.25
CA LEU A 2 8.32 10.24 25.47
C LEU A 2 7.02 9.74 26.09
N ARG A 3 5.92 9.84 25.34
CA ARG A 3 4.60 9.36 25.77
C ARG A 3 4.68 7.84 25.79
N ASP A 4 4.70 7.24 26.97
CA ASP A 4 4.69 5.79 27.11
C ASP A 4 3.33 5.23 26.69
N TYR A 5 3.27 4.73 25.46
CA TYR A 5 2.07 4.10 24.92
C TYR A 5 1.83 2.76 25.61
N SER A 6 0.58 2.52 25.99
CA SER A 6 0.15 1.22 26.49
C SER A 6 0.33 0.13 25.42
N PRO A 7 0.49 -1.16 25.81
CA PRO A 7 0.63 -2.26 24.85
C PRO A 7 -0.52 -2.34 23.84
N GLN A 8 -1.73 -2.00 24.26
CA GLN A 8 -2.93 -1.95 23.41
C GLN A 8 -2.86 -0.82 22.37
N GLU A 9 -2.39 0.37 22.74
CA GLU A 9 -2.22 1.49 21.80
C GLU A 9 -1.13 1.20 20.76
N LYS A 10 -0.03 0.54 21.16
CA LYS A 10 1.03 0.12 20.23
C LYS A 10 0.51 -0.89 19.19
N ARG A 11 -0.34 -1.83 19.62
CA ARG A 11 -0.99 -2.82 18.74
C ARG A 11 -2.00 -2.15 17.80
N SER A 12 -2.84 -1.24 18.32
CA SER A 12 -3.80 -0.48 17.49
C SER A 12 -3.10 0.36 16.41
N GLY A 13 -2.02 1.06 16.76
CA GLY A 13 -1.24 1.87 15.82
C GLY A 13 -0.55 1.05 14.72
N PHE A 14 -0.14 -0.18 15.03
CA PHE A 14 0.40 -1.12 14.04
C PHE A 14 -0.64 -1.49 12.99
N TRP A 15 -1.82 -1.94 13.40
CA TRP A 15 -2.90 -2.31 12.46
C TRP A 15 -3.39 -1.12 11.63
N LYS A 16 -3.47 0.07 12.24
CA LYS A 16 -3.78 1.30 11.51
C LYS A 16 -2.74 1.61 10.42
N SER A 17 -1.45 1.39 10.71
CA SER A 17 -0.37 1.60 9.74
C SER A 17 -0.50 0.66 8.55
N ILE A 18 -0.77 -0.63 8.81
CA ILE A 18 -0.99 -1.63 7.76
C ILE A 18 -2.20 -1.25 6.91
N ALA A 19 -3.32 -0.87 7.54
CA ALA A 19 -4.53 -0.47 6.83
C ALA A 19 -4.29 0.75 5.92
N ILE A 20 -3.50 1.74 6.38
CA ILE A 20 -3.12 2.90 5.56
C ILE A 20 -2.32 2.47 4.34
N LEU A 21 -1.30 1.62 4.52
CA LEU A 21 -0.49 1.13 3.40
C LEU A 21 -1.32 0.34 2.39
N PHE A 22 -2.26 -0.48 2.87
CA PHE A 22 -3.17 -1.23 2.02
C PHE A 22 -4.08 -0.30 1.22
N LEU A 23 -4.75 0.65 1.87
CA LEU A 23 -5.61 1.62 1.20
C LEU A 23 -4.85 2.46 0.17
N LEU A 24 -3.63 2.90 0.50
CA LEU A 24 -2.79 3.66 -0.42
C LEU A 24 -2.44 2.85 -1.68
N SER A 25 -2.15 1.56 -1.50
CA SER A 25 -1.83 0.65 -2.59
C SER A 25 -3.05 0.40 -3.49
N VAL A 26 -4.23 0.17 -2.90
CA VAL A 26 -5.48 -0.01 -3.64
C VAL A 26 -5.85 1.26 -4.41
N VAL A 27 -5.76 2.44 -3.77
CA VAL A 27 -6.06 3.72 -4.44
C VAL A 27 -5.06 4.01 -5.55
N GLY A 28 -3.77 3.72 -5.33
CA GLY A 28 -2.73 3.86 -6.35
C GLY A 28 -3.02 2.98 -7.57
N SER A 29 -3.24 1.68 -7.36
CA SER A 29 -3.57 0.75 -8.44
C SER A 29 -4.90 1.08 -9.12
N LEU A 30 -5.90 1.57 -8.37
CA LEU A 30 -7.16 2.02 -8.97
C LEU A 30 -6.94 3.20 -9.91
N ALA A 31 -6.10 4.17 -9.52
CA ALA A 31 -5.77 5.31 -10.38
C ALA A 31 -5.05 4.86 -11.66
N LEU A 32 -4.15 3.87 -11.58
CA LEU A 32 -3.52 3.26 -12.76
C LEU A 32 -4.54 2.59 -13.66
N LYS A 33 -5.41 1.76 -13.08
CA LYS A 33 -6.44 1.01 -13.80
C LYS A 33 -7.41 1.95 -14.52
N LEU A 34 -7.83 3.03 -13.87
CA LEU A 34 -8.64 4.09 -14.48
C LEU A 34 -7.90 4.82 -15.60
N HIS A 35 -6.60 5.08 -15.43
CA HIS A 35 -5.79 5.73 -16.45
C HIS A 35 -5.64 4.88 -17.72
N ARG A 36 -5.51 3.55 -17.57
CA ARG A 36 -5.47 2.61 -18.71
C ARG A 36 -6.81 2.49 -19.46
N GLY A 37 -7.90 3.01 -18.90
CA GLY A 37 -9.24 2.87 -19.46
C GLY A 37 -9.85 1.49 -19.25
N ASP A 38 -9.43 0.76 -18.22
CA ASP A 38 -9.95 -0.59 -17.95
C ASP A 38 -11.44 -0.54 -17.58
N GLU A 39 -12.27 -1.13 -18.43
CA GLU A 39 -13.71 -1.21 -18.21
C GLU A 39 -14.10 -2.51 -17.47
N VAL A 40 -15.15 -2.40 -16.65
CA VAL A 40 -15.79 -3.58 -16.07
C VAL A 40 -16.57 -4.28 -17.17
N GLY A 41 -16.18 -5.52 -17.50
CA GLY A 41 -16.88 -6.32 -18.51
C GLY A 41 -18.36 -6.57 -18.19
N HIS A 42 -19.16 -6.87 -19.21
CA HIS A 42 -20.62 -7.03 -19.10
C HIS A 42 -21.09 -8.47 -18.77
N PHE A 43 -20.16 -9.39 -18.48
CA PHE A 43 -20.46 -10.80 -18.27
C PHE A 43 -20.56 -11.17 -16.78
N ARG A 44 -21.21 -12.30 -16.49
CA ARG A 44 -21.38 -12.81 -15.12
C ARG A 44 -20.00 -13.10 -14.50
N GLY A 45 -19.69 -12.43 -13.39
CA GLY A 45 -18.38 -12.54 -12.73
C GLY A 45 -17.34 -11.48 -13.14
N ALA A 46 -17.64 -10.61 -14.12
CA ALA A 46 -16.73 -9.56 -14.55
C ALA A 46 -16.35 -8.59 -13.42
N GLN A 47 -17.29 -8.23 -12.55
CA GLN A 47 -17.02 -7.41 -11.37
C GLN A 47 -16.04 -8.08 -10.40
N GLY A 48 -16.24 -9.37 -10.12
CA GLY A 48 -15.36 -10.13 -9.24
C GLY A 48 -13.94 -10.26 -9.80
N ARG A 49 -13.83 -10.50 -11.12
CA ARG A 49 -12.53 -10.53 -11.80
C ARG A 49 -11.85 -9.16 -11.76
N TRP A 50 -12.57 -8.09 -12.07
CA TRP A 50 -12.03 -6.73 -12.10
C TRP A 50 -11.51 -6.30 -10.72
N VAL A 51 -12.26 -6.60 -9.65
CA VAL A 51 -11.82 -6.35 -8.26
C VAL A 51 -10.63 -7.24 -7.89
N GLY A 52 -10.65 -8.52 -8.28
CA GLY A 52 -9.54 -9.43 -8.03
C GLY A 52 -8.23 -8.98 -8.69
N GLU A 53 -8.30 -8.54 -9.94
CA GLU A 53 -7.17 -7.94 -10.67
C GLU A 53 -6.68 -6.67 -9.96
N LEU A 54 -7.59 -5.77 -9.54
CA LEU A 54 -7.23 -4.56 -8.81
C LEU A 54 -6.47 -4.89 -7.51
N LEU A 55 -6.96 -5.87 -6.74
CA LEU A 55 -6.29 -6.32 -5.52
C LEU A 55 -4.95 -7.00 -5.79
N GLY A 56 -4.85 -7.75 -6.90
CA GLY A 56 -3.60 -8.36 -7.36
C GLY A 56 -2.55 -7.31 -7.69
N GLU A 57 -2.92 -6.29 -8.46
CA GLU A 57 -2.04 -5.16 -8.82
C GLU A 57 -1.63 -4.35 -7.59
N ALA A 58 -2.56 -4.12 -6.65
CA ALA A 58 -2.28 -3.45 -5.38
C ALA A 58 -1.34 -4.25 -4.46
N GLY A 59 -1.20 -5.56 -4.69
CA GLY A 59 -0.36 -6.44 -3.90
C GLY A 59 1.11 -6.04 -3.92
N ILE A 60 1.66 -5.76 -5.10
CA ILE A 60 3.10 -5.41 -5.26
C ILE A 60 3.49 -4.17 -4.44
N PRO A 61 2.85 -2.99 -4.62
CA PRO A 61 3.19 -1.79 -3.86
C PRO A 61 2.86 -1.93 -2.36
N PHE A 62 1.86 -2.74 -2.01
CA PHE A 62 1.52 -3.04 -0.61
C PHE A 62 2.61 -3.85 0.09
N PHE A 63 3.03 -4.98 -0.47
CA PHE A 63 4.05 -5.84 0.15
C PHE A 63 5.41 -5.16 0.21
N ALA A 64 5.76 -4.37 -0.81
CA ALA A 64 6.98 -3.55 -0.79
C ALA A 64 6.95 -2.52 0.34
N GLY A 65 5.84 -1.77 0.47
CA GLY A 65 5.67 -0.79 1.55
C GLY A 65 5.65 -1.44 2.93
N LEU A 66 5.00 -2.59 3.07
CA LEU A 66 4.93 -3.35 4.31
C LEU A 66 6.30 -3.87 4.76
N LEU A 67 7.12 -4.35 3.81
CA LEU A 67 8.47 -4.81 4.07
C LEU A 67 9.34 -3.69 4.64
N VAL A 68 9.36 -2.52 3.97
CA VAL A 68 10.14 -1.36 4.42
C VAL A 68 9.61 -0.83 5.75
N PHE A 69 8.28 -0.75 5.91
CA PHE A 69 7.66 -0.41 7.19
C PHE A 69 8.14 -1.33 8.31
N GLY A 70 8.15 -2.65 8.07
CA GLY A 70 8.61 -3.66 9.03
C GLY A 70 10.08 -3.46 9.41
N ILE A 71 10.96 -3.32 8.41
CA ILE A 71 12.40 -3.12 8.62
C ILE A 71 12.65 -1.85 9.44
N VAL A 72 12.12 -0.70 9.00
CA VAL A 72 12.34 0.59 9.66
C VAL A 72 11.73 0.60 11.05
N ARG A 73 10.57 -0.05 11.24
CA ARG A 73 9.98 -0.23 12.56
C ARG A 73 10.94 -1.00 13.45
N LEU A 74 11.41 -2.19 13.04
CA LEU A 74 12.34 -3.03 13.81
C LEU A 74 13.66 -2.29 14.16
N MET A 75 14.20 -1.51 13.24
CA MET A 75 15.44 -0.76 13.45
C MET A 75 15.29 0.45 14.38
N ARG A 76 14.09 1.03 14.52
CA ARG A 76 13.85 2.29 15.25
C ARG A 76 12.82 2.15 16.37
N TRP A 77 12.79 1.02 17.07
CA TRP A 77 11.79 0.72 18.11
C TRP A 77 11.59 1.82 19.18
N ALA A 78 12.57 2.69 19.43
CA ALA A 78 12.51 3.72 20.48
C ALA A 78 12.35 5.17 20.00
N ASP A 79 12.98 5.59 18.88
CA ASP A 79 13.17 7.02 18.60
C ASP A 79 12.10 7.68 17.72
N ALA A 80 11.39 6.92 16.88
CA ALA A 80 10.43 7.49 15.93
C ALA A 80 9.35 6.50 15.48
N PRO A 81 8.24 6.33 16.21
CA PRO A 81 7.19 5.35 15.87
C PRO A 81 6.51 5.61 14.51
N LYS A 82 6.59 6.85 13.99
CA LYS A 82 6.04 7.24 12.68
C LYS A 82 7.00 6.97 11.52
N ALA A 83 8.30 6.78 11.77
CA ALA A 83 9.30 6.61 10.70
C ALA A 83 9.03 5.36 9.85
N GLY A 84 8.59 4.27 10.47
CA GLY A 84 8.16 3.07 9.76
C GLY A 84 6.99 3.35 8.81
N LEU A 85 5.96 4.06 9.26
CA LEU A 85 4.80 4.36 8.41
C LEU A 85 5.18 5.27 7.25
N ILE A 86 5.96 6.34 7.51
CA ILE A 86 6.38 7.28 6.47
C ILE A 86 7.22 6.58 5.40
N SER A 87 8.19 5.76 5.81
CA SER A 87 9.03 4.99 4.87
C SER A 87 8.22 3.97 4.06
N GLY A 88 7.25 3.30 4.69
CA GLY A 88 6.30 2.44 3.99
C GLY A 88 5.49 3.21 2.94
N ILE A 89 4.93 4.38 3.29
CA ILE A 89 4.15 5.23 2.37
C ILE A 89 5.01 5.66 1.18
N ILE A 90 6.23 6.16 1.42
CA ILE A 90 7.15 6.58 0.36
C ILE A 90 7.44 5.41 -0.57
N THR A 91 7.72 4.23 -0.02
CA THR A 91 7.99 3.03 -0.81
C THR A 91 6.80 2.63 -1.67
N THR A 92 5.59 2.58 -1.09
CA THR A 92 4.36 2.29 -1.82
C THR A 92 4.15 3.28 -2.98
N LEU A 93 4.33 4.58 -2.73
CA LEU A 93 4.21 5.61 -3.79
C LEU A 93 5.25 5.44 -4.91
N ILE A 94 6.50 5.11 -4.57
CA ILE A 94 7.54 4.82 -5.57
C ILE A 94 7.12 3.64 -6.44
N PHE A 95 6.65 2.54 -5.84
CA PHE A 95 6.22 1.37 -6.61
C PHE A 95 5.00 1.64 -7.47
N CYS A 96 4.01 2.40 -6.98
CA CYS A 96 2.90 2.86 -7.82
C CYS A 96 3.39 3.70 -9.01
N GLY A 97 4.36 4.60 -8.78
CA GLY A 97 4.98 5.39 -9.85
C GLY A 97 5.80 4.55 -10.85
N LEU A 98 6.46 3.49 -10.39
CA LEU A 98 7.17 2.54 -11.25
C LEU A 98 6.20 1.74 -12.10
N LEU A 99 5.08 1.27 -11.54
CA LEU A 99 4.03 0.59 -12.29
C LEU A 99 3.44 1.50 -13.36
N TYR A 100 3.12 2.75 -13.01
CA TYR A 100 2.69 3.76 -13.99
C TYR A 100 3.68 3.93 -15.15
N ARG A 101 4.97 4.05 -14.84
CA ARG A 101 6.02 4.20 -15.85
C ARG A 101 6.17 2.95 -16.71
N ALA A 102 6.06 1.76 -16.10
CA ALA A 102 6.14 0.50 -16.82
C ALA A 102 5.00 0.37 -17.84
N ASP A 103 3.77 0.73 -17.46
CA ASP A 103 2.62 0.73 -18.37
C ASP A 103 2.80 1.69 -19.55
N MET A 104 3.41 2.85 -19.31
CA MET A 104 3.68 3.82 -20.38
C MET A 104 4.77 3.37 -21.36
N LEU A 105 5.73 2.59 -20.89
CA LEU A 105 6.89 2.15 -21.69
C LEU A 105 6.60 0.86 -22.47
N PHE A 106 5.67 0.04 -21.97
CA PHE A 106 5.30 -1.25 -22.55
C PHE A 106 3.76 -1.35 -22.70
N PRO A 107 3.17 -0.63 -23.68
CA PRO A 107 1.73 -0.66 -23.94
C PRO A 107 1.26 -2.00 -24.52
#